data_AF-A0A2E7D527-F1
#
_entry.id   AF-A0A2E7D527-F1
#
_cell.length_a   1.000
_cell.length_b   1.000
_cell.length_c   1.000
_cell.angle_alpha   90.00
_cell.angle_beta   90.00
_cell.angle_gamma   90.00
#
_symmetry.space_group_name_H-M   'P 1'
#
loop_
_entity.id
_entity.type
_entity.pdbx_description
1 polymer ?
#
loop_
_entity_poly.entity_id
_entity_poly.type
_entity_poly.pdbx_seq_one_letter_code
_entity_poly.pdbx_strand_id
1 'polypeptide(L)'
;MAAPPKSEERVIAPVEIGGTDARTSRDVSKQHILTVNVEDYFQVASFQRLIEQDQWYRFETRLARNIDATLELLDRFDTQATFFTLGWIAERSPELIARISEAGHEMASCGFYHHRASDLSPEEFRADVIRARDAIQRATSKPVVGYRVADDWLTSEDLWTLDIWADEGCQYDSSIMPARSPRTKQRRRWRDLDGN
;
A
#
# COMPACT_ATOMS: atom_id res chain seq x y z
N MET A 1 -3.33 18.62 -43.58
CA MET A 1 -3.27 17.82 -42.33
C MET A 1 -3.49 18.78 -41.18
N ALA A 2 -4.66 18.71 -40.55
CA ALA A 2 -5.02 19.57 -39.42
C ALA A 2 -4.44 19.02 -38.11
N ALA A 3 -3.93 19.91 -37.26
CA ALA A 3 -3.42 19.57 -35.94
C ALA A 3 -4.54 19.04 -35.02
N PRO A 4 -4.26 18.13 -34.08
CA PRO A 4 -5.26 17.65 -33.13
C PRO A 4 -5.67 18.77 -32.15
N PRO A 5 -6.92 18.78 -31.66
CA PRO A 5 -7.37 19.75 -30.67
C PRO A 5 -6.66 19.53 -29.32
N LYS A 6 -6.30 20.63 -28.67
CA LYS A 6 -5.73 20.66 -27.32
C LYS A 6 -6.76 20.12 -26.32
N SER A 7 -6.34 19.19 -25.46
CA SER A 7 -7.14 18.66 -24.35
C SER A 7 -7.49 19.78 -23.36
N GLU A 8 -8.78 19.94 -23.07
CA GLU A 8 -9.26 20.84 -22.01
C GLU A 8 -8.80 20.34 -20.64
N GLU A 9 -8.11 21.22 -19.89
CA GLU A 9 -7.84 21.03 -18.47
C GLU A 9 -9.16 20.89 -17.71
N ARG A 10 -9.42 19.71 -17.14
CA ARG A 10 -10.48 19.56 -16.14
C ARG A 10 -10.02 20.22 -14.84
N VAL A 11 -10.43 21.46 -14.65
CA VAL A 11 -10.34 22.16 -13.36
C VAL A 11 -11.24 21.44 -12.36
N ILE A 12 -10.64 20.76 -11.38
CA ILE A 12 -11.37 20.19 -10.25
C ILE A 12 -11.83 21.35 -9.37
N ALA A 13 -13.14 21.48 -9.15
CA ALA A 13 -13.69 22.52 -8.31
C ALA A 13 -13.18 22.41 -6.85
N PRO A 14 -12.93 23.53 -6.15
CA PRO A 14 -12.50 23.49 -4.76
C PRO A 14 -13.59 22.85 -3.88
N VAL A 15 -13.18 21.95 -2.99
CA VAL A 15 -14.05 21.44 -1.92
C VAL A 15 -14.25 22.55 -0.90
N GLU A 16 -15.49 23.02 -0.75
CA GLU A 16 -15.85 23.98 0.31
C GLU A 16 -15.67 23.32 1.68
N ILE A 17 -14.72 23.82 2.47
CA ILE A 17 -14.59 23.45 3.89
C ILE A 17 -15.52 24.36 4.68
N GLY A 18 -16.75 23.86 4.91
CA GLY A 18 -17.77 24.52 5.70
C GLY A 18 -17.26 24.91 7.10
N GLY A 19 -17.58 26.15 7.49
CA GLY A 19 -17.16 26.76 8.74
C GLY A 19 -17.63 26.03 10.00
N THR A 20 -16.84 26.22 11.05
CA THR A 20 -17.04 25.74 12.42
C THR A 20 -18.39 26.16 13.00
N ASP A 21 -19.26 25.17 13.26
CA ASP A 21 -20.23 25.28 14.34
C ASP A 21 -20.00 24.14 15.36
N ALA A 22 -19.77 24.54 16.60
CA ALA A 22 -19.35 23.65 17.67
C ALA A 22 -20.59 23.16 18.43
N ARG A 23 -20.72 21.83 18.49
CA ARG A 23 -21.66 21.05 19.31
C ARG A 23 -23.09 20.95 18.76
N THR A 24 -23.30 19.99 17.86
CA THR A 24 -24.35 18.97 17.99
C THR A 24 -24.19 17.86 16.95
N SER A 25 -24.41 16.63 17.41
CA SER A 25 -24.59 15.36 16.68
C SER A 25 -23.53 14.94 15.65
N ARG A 26 -22.75 13.93 16.04
CA ARG A 26 -22.50 12.79 15.17
C ARG A 26 -22.06 11.61 16.04
N ASP A 27 -23.02 10.79 16.45
CA ASP A 27 -22.73 9.38 16.68
C ASP A 27 -22.44 8.78 15.29
N VAL A 28 -21.22 9.04 14.78
CA VAL A 28 -20.70 8.23 13.69
C VAL A 28 -20.32 6.94 14.37
N SER A 29 -21.06 5.86 14.11
CA SER A 29 -20.59 4.53 14.46
C SER A 29 -19.15 4.43 14.01
N LYS A 30 -18.20 4.33 14.95
CA LYS A 30 -16.77 4.36 14.62
C LYS A 30 -16.51 3.21 13.66
N GLN A 31 -16.11 3.52 12.45
CA GLN A 31 -15.74 2.50 11.48
C GLN A 31 -14.35 1.99 11.87
N HIS A 32 -14.26 0.70 12.15
CA HIS A 32 -13.00 0.02 12.38
C HIS A 32 -12.53 -0.58 11.05
N ILE A 33 -11.25 -0.36 10.72
CA ILE A 33 -10.60 -0.97 9.56
C ILE A 33 -9.58 -1.96 10.10
N LEU A 34 -9.65 -3.19 9.61
CA LEU A 34 -8.68 -4.24 9.92
C LEU A 34 -7.78 -4.46 8.71
N THR A 35 -6.47 -4.44 8.94
CA THR A 35 -5.46 -4.72 7.91
C THR A 35 -4.54 -5.84 8.37
N VAL A 36 -4.12 -6.70 7.45
CA VAL A 36 -3.19 -7.81 7.71
C VAL A 36 -1.99 -7.65 6.78
N ASN A 37 -0.77 -7.74 7.32
CA ASN A 37 0.43 -7.81 6.50
C ASN A 37 0.75 -9.28 6.21
N VAL A 38 0.91 -9.61 4.93
CA VAL A 38 1.26 -10.95 4.45
C VAL A 38 2.74 -10.95 4.16
N GLU A 39 3.51 -11.38 5.16
CA GLU A 39 4.95 -11.54 5.10
C GLU A 39 5.37 -12.76 5.94
N ASP A 40 6.46 -13.40 5.54
CA ASP A 40 7.04 -14.52 6.26
C ASP A 40 8.14 -14.06 7.23
N TYR A 41 8.52 -14.92 8.17
CA TYR A 41 9.42 -14.56 9.27
C TYR A 41 10.80 -14.06 8.82
N PHE A 42 11.24 -14.42 7.61
CA PHE A 42 12.53 -14.00 7.04
C PHE A 42 12.45 -12.70 6.23
N GLN A 43 11.24 -12.16 6.02
CA GLN A 43 10.99 -10.96 5.21
C GLN A 43 10.83 -9.69 6.05
N VAL A 44 10.62 -9.85 7.37
CA VAL A 44 10.40 -8.73 8.29
C VAL A 44 11.63 -7.80 8.39
N ALA A 45 11.39 -6.52 8.69
CA ALA A 45 12.39 -5.47 8.91
C ALA A 45 13.64 -5.91 9.67
N SER A 46 13.41 -6.70 10.73
CA SER A 46 14.45 -7.09 11.69
C SER A 46 15.53 -7.97 11.06
N PHE A 47 15.23 -8.65 9.94
CA PHE A 47 16.17 -9.51 9.24
C PHE A 47 16.67 -8.94 7.90
N GLN A 48 16.22 -7.77 7.46
CA GLN A 48 16.63 -7.19 6.16
C GLN A 48 18.14 -6.99 6.01
N ARG A 49 18.87 -6.78 7.10
CA ARG A 49 20.35 -6.65 7.10
C ARG A 49 21.10 -7.98 7.24
N LEU A 50 20.38 -9.06 7.49
CA LEU A 50 20.93 -10.38 7.80
C LEU A 50 20.58 -11.43 6.73
N ILE A 51 19.45 -11.25 6.06
CA ILE A 51 18.95 -12.16 5.03
C ILE A 51 18.70 -11.33 3.77
N GLU A 52 19.56 -11.51 2.77
CA GLU A 52 19.40 -10.90 1.47
C GLU A 52 18.17 -11.47 0.75
N GLN A 53 17.48 -10.61 0.00
CA GLN A 53 16.20 -10.95 -0.67
C GLN A 53 16.36 -12.09 -1.68
N ASP A 54 17.51 -12.16 -2.33
CA ASP A 54 17.83 -13.24 -3.26
C ASP A 54 18.00 -14.59 -2.55
N GLN A 55 18.15 -14.63 -1.21
CA GLN A 55 18.25 -15.87 -0.43
C GLN A 55 16.90 -16.36 0.10
N TRP A 56 15.82 -15.58 -0.05
CA TRP A 56 14.51 -15.92 0.49
C TRP A 56 13.98 -17.30 0.07
N TYR A 57 14.34 -17.77 -1.14
CA TYR A 57 13.93 -19.08 -1.64
C TYR A 57 14.44 -20.26 -0.80
N ARG A 58 15.47 -20.04 0.04
CA ARG A 58 16.09 -21.07 0.89
C ARG A 58 15.31 -21.37 2.16
N PHE A 59 14.38 -20.49 2.53
CA PHE A 59 13.62 -20.59 3.76
C PHE A 59 12.27 -21.25 3.52
N GLU A 60 11.90 -22.16 4.41
CA GLU A 60 10.57 -22.77 4.42
C GLU A 60 9.53 -21.70 4.75
N THR A 61 8.44 -21.68 3.97
CA THR A 61 7.36 -20.72 4.19
C THR A 61 6.35 -21.23 5.22
N ARG A 62 5.82 -20.31 6.04
CA ARG A 62 4.76 -20.59 7.03
C ARG A 62 3.43 -19.94 6.66
N LEU A 63 3.44 -19.17 5.57
CA LEU A 63 2.31 -18.37 5.11
C LEU A 63 1.02 -19.17 4.94
N ALA A 64 1.05 -20.33 4.27
CA ALA A 64 -0.16 -21.10 4.00
C ALA A 64 -0.94 -21.43 5.28
N ARG A 65 -0.27 -22.03 6.27
CA ARG A 65 -0.88 -22.36 7.56
C ARG A 65 -1.40 -21.13 8.30
N ASN A 66 -0.64 -20.03 8.30
CA ASN A 66 -0.98 -18.82 9.04
C ASN A 66 -2.15 -18.06 8.39
N ILE A 67 -2.19 -18.04 7.07
CA ILE A 67 -3.29 -17.46 6.29
C ILE A 67 -4.55 -18.29 6.50
N ASP A 68 -4.49 -19.62 6.41
CA ASP A 68 -5.67 -20.46 6.64
C ASP A 68 -6.27 -20.21 8.03
N ALA A 69 -5.44 -20.17 9.08
CA ALA A 69 -5.89 -19.85 10.44
C ALA A 69 -6.47 -18.42 10.57
N THR A 70 -5.93 -17.47 9.81
CA THR A 70 -6.41 -16.08 9.80
C THR A 70 -7.75 -15.97 9.09
N LEU A 71 -7.91 -16.61 7.92
CA LEU A 71 -9.17 -16.65 7.17
C LEU A 71 -10.27 -17.34 7.97
N GLU A 72 -9.97 -18.48 8.62
CA GLU A 72 -10.90 -19.16 9.54
C GLU A 72 -11.35 -18.26 10.71
N LEU A 73 -10.45 -17.43 11.22
CA LEU A 73 -10.77 -16.48 12.29
C LEU A 73 -11.68 -15.36 11.77
N LEU A 74 -11.35 -14.78 10.62
CA LEU A 74 -12.14 -13.70 10.01
C LEU A 74 -13.54 -14.17 9.62
N ASP A 75 -13.67 -15.37 9.04
CA ASP A 75 -14.94 -15.99 8.69
C ASP A 75 -15.82 -16.22 9.93
N ARG A 76 -15.25 -16.74 11.02
CA ARG A 76 -15.96 -16.97 12.29
C ARG A 76 -16.58 -15.69 12.86
N PHE A 77 -15.98 -14.55 12.60
CA PHE A 77 -16.43 -13.24 13.08
C PHE A 77 -17.10 -12.40 11.98
N ASP A 78 -17.41 -12.98 10.81
CA ASP A 78 -18.02 -12.29 9.66
C ASP A 78 -17.32 -10.95 9.35
N THR A 79 -15.99 -10.97 9.38
CA THR A 79 -15.16 -9.76 9.30
C THR A 79 -14.35 -9.74 8.01
N GLN A 80 -14.41 -8.62 7.29
CA GLN A 80 -13.59 -8.36 6.12
C GLN A 80 -12.36 -7.53 6.49
N ALA A 81 -11.25 -7.77 5.80
CA ALA A 81 -9.99 -7.08 6.02
C ALA A 81 -9.28 -6.77 4.70
N THR A 82 -8.33 -5.84 4.76
CA THR A 82 -7.39 -5.56 3.67
C THR A 82 -6.06 -6.25 3.95
N PHE A 83 -5.61 -7.08 3.02
CA PHE A 83 -4.34 -7.80 3.10
C PHE A 83 -3.30 -7.11 2.23
N PHE A 84 -2.24 -6.61 2.85
CA PHE A 84 -1.08 -6.09 2.12
C PHE A 84 -0.07 -7.22 1.93
N THR A 85 0.40 -7.45 0.70
CA THR A 85 1.35 -8.53 0.39
C THR A 85 2.50 -8.06 -0.48
N LEU A 86 3.64 -8.73 -0.35
CA LEU A 86 4.76 -8.56 -1.27
C LEU A 86 4.47 -9.19 -2.63
N GLY A 87 4.93 -8.54 -3.69
CA GLY A 87 4.90 -9.08 -5.05
C GLY A 87 5.66 -10.41 -5.17
N TRP A 88 6.75 -10.58 -4.42
CA TRP A 88 7.48 -11.85 -4.36
C TRP A 88 6.62 -13.02 -3.90
N ILE A 89 5.77 -12.81 -2.89
CA ILE A 89 4.85 -13.84 -2.38
C ILE A 89 3.81 -14.16 -3.45
N ALA A 90 3.29 -13.13 -4.13
CA ALA A 90 2.32 -13.32 -5.21
C ALA A 90 2.89 -14.08 -6.42
N GLU A 91 4.18 -13.89 -6.76
CA GLU A 91 4.84 -14.71 -7.79
C GLU A 91 5.10 -16.15 -7.33
N ARG A 92 5.48 -16.34 -6.07
CA ARG A 92 5.86 -17.66 -5.54
C ARG A 92 4.67 -18.56 -5.21
N SER A 93 3.58 -17.97 -4.69
CA SER A 93 2.40 -18.68 -4.21
C SER A 93 1.12 -17.97 -4.65
N PRO A 94 0.87 -17.83 -5.97
CA PRO A 94 -0.30 -17.14 -6.50
C PRO A 94 -1.62 -17.76 -6.00
N GLU A 95 -1.66 -19.08 -5.79
CA GLU A 95 -2.83 -19.80 -5.26
C GLU A 95 -3.21 -19.35 -3.83
N LEU A 96 -2.22 -18.94 -3.04
CA LEU A 96 -2.45 -18.47 -1.69
C LEU A 96 -3.04 -17.05 -1.69
N ILE A 97 -2.55 -16.19 -2.59
CA ILE A 97 -3.09 -14.84 -2.80
C ILE A 97 -4.50 -14.88 -3.40
N ALA A 98 -4.73 -15.78 -4.36
CA ALA A 98 -6.05 -16.03 -4.93
C ALA A 98 -7.06 -16.41 -3.83
N ARG A 99 -6.68 -17.34 -2.94
CA ARG A 99 -7.54 -17.80 -1.84
C ARG A 99 -8.00 -16.68 -0.91
N ILE A 100 -7.10 -15.76 -0.54
CA ILE A 100 -7.46 -14.59 0.29
C ILE A 100 -8.50 -13.72 -0.44
N SER A 101 -8.27 -13.46 -1.73
CA SER A 101 -9.19 -12.68 -2.56
C SER A 101 -10.55 -13.38 -2.76
N GLU A 102 -10.56 -14.70 -2.94
CA GLU A 102 -11.77 -15.52 -3.10
C GLU A 102 -12.61 -15.57 -1.82
N ALA A 103 -11.97 -15.46 -0.65
CA ALA A 103 -12.64 -15.30 0.65
C ALA A 103 -13.30 -13.92 0.85
N GLY A 104 -13.21 -13.02 -0.14
CA GLY A 104 -13.87 -11.72 -0.15
C GLY A 104 -13.02 -10.56 0.38
N HIS A 105 -11.80 -10.84 0.82
CA HIS A 105 -10.90 -9.82 1.34
C HIS A 105 -10.23 -9.00 0.22
N GLU A 106 -9.87 -7.76 0.55
CA GLU A 106 -9.12 -6.90 -0.36
C GLU A 106 -7.64 -7.29 -0.38
N MET A 107 -7.04 -7.32 -1.58
CA MET A 107 -5.59 -7.45 -1.74
C MET A 107 -4.96 -6.12 -2.13
N ALA A 108 -3.97 -5.68 -1.36
CA ALA A 108 -3.20 -4.46 -1.56
C ALA A 108 -1.69 -4.76 -1.65
N SER A 109 -0.92 -3.83 -2.22
CA SER A 109 0.51 -4.02 -2.46
C SER A 109 1.37 -3.50 -1.29
N CYS A 110 2.45 -4.22 -1.01
CA CYS A 110 3.54 -3.81 -0.11
C CYS A 110 4.89 -3.66 -0.85
N GLY A 111 4.86 -3.47 -2.18
CA GLY A 111 6.07 -3.51 -3.02
C GLY A 111 6.52 -4.93 -3.33
N PHE A 112 7.61 -5.10 -4.08
CA PHE A 112 7.99 -6.42 -4.58
C PHE A 112 8.87 -7.20 -3.59
N TYR A 113 9.98 -6.60 -3.17
CA TYR A 113 10.97 -7.22 -2.28
C TYR A 113 11.15 -6.50 -0.94
N HIS A 114 10.23 -5.61 -0.59
CA HIS A 114 10.38 -4.82 0.63
C HIS A 114 11.57 -3.84 0.55
N HIS A 115 11.68 -3.13 -0.57
CA HIS A 115 12.68 -2.06 -0.72
C HIS A 115 12.21 -0.79 -0.01
N ARG A 116 13.15 -0.06 0.60
CA ARG A 116 12.88 1.30 1.08
C ARG A 116 12.85 2.24 -0.11
N ALA A 117 11.96 3.23 -0.07
CA ALA A 117 11.93 4.28 -1.08
C ALA A 117 13.29 5.00 -1.19
N SER A 118 13.98 5.20 -0.05
CA SER A 118 15.32 5.82 0.01
C SER A 118 16.42 5.06 -0.73
N ASP A 119 16.21 3.77 -1.00
CA ASP A 119 17.22 2.88 -1.57
C ASP A 119 17.07 2.75 -3.10
N LEU A 120 16.02 3.35 -3.67
CA LEU A 120 15.65 3.23 -5.09
C LEU A 120 15.59 4.61 -5.76
N SER A 121 15.96 4.67 -7.04
CA SER A 121 15.60 5.80 -7.90
C SER A 121 14.08 5.85 -8.12
N PRO A 122 13.52 7.00 -8.54
CA PRO A 122 12.10 7.08 -8.91
C PRO A 122 11.67 6.05 -9.96
N GLU A 123 12.51 5.79 -10.96
CA GLU A 123 12.26 4.81 -12.01
C GLU A 123 12.29 3.38 -11.46
N GLU A 124 13.26 3.06 -10.61
CA GLU A 124 13.37 1.76 -9.94
C GLU A 124 12.18 1.51 -9.02
N PHE A 125 11.76 2.53 -8.26
CA PHE A 125 10.60 2.47 -7.40
C PHE A 125 9.30 2.26 -8.19
N ARG A 126 9.11 3.01 -9.29
CA ARG A 126 7.96 2.80 -10.18
C ARG A 126 7.95 1.38 -10.75
N ALA A 127 9.11 0.85 -11.15
CA ALA A 127 9.21 -0.53 -11.63
C ALA A 127 8.87 -1.56 -10.55
N ASP A 128 9.30 -1.35 -9.29
CA ASP A 128 8.93 -2.19 -8.15
C ASP A 128 7.41 -2.20 -7.91
N VAL A 129 6.80 -1.01 -7.88
CA VAL A 129 5.34 -0.83 -7.71
C VAL A 129 4.56 -1.56 -8.80
N ILE A 130 4.92 -1.34 -10.07
CA ILE A 130 4.26 -1.98 -11.22
C ILE A 130 4.39 -3.50 -11.13
N ARG A 131 5.59 -4.01 -10.87
CA ARG A 131 5.83 -5.45 -10.81
C ARG A 131 5.03 -6.12 -9.70
N ALA A 132 5.01 -5.51 -8.52
CA ALA A 132 4.26 -6.02 -7.38
C ALA A 132 2.75 -6.01 -7.64
N ARG A 133 2.22 -4.87 -8.11
CA ARG A 133 0.82 -4.73 -8.52
C ARG A 133 0.45 -5.82 -9.52
N ASP A 134 1.21 -5.96 -10.59
CA ASP A 134 0.89 -6.89 -11.67
C ASP A 134 0.96 -8.36 -11.21
N ALA A 135 1.88 -8.72 -10.32
CA ALA A 135 1.93 -10.06 -9.73
C ALA A 135 0.68 -10.38 -8.92
N ILE A 136 0.23 -9.44 -8.07
CA ILE A 136 -0.98 -9.61 -7.26
C ILE A 136 -2.24 -9.64 -8.12
N GLN A 137 -2.35 -8.75 -9.12
CA GLN A 137 -3.49 -8.72 -10.04
C GLN A 137 -3.57 -10.00 -10.87
N ARG A 138 -2.43 -10.57 -11.31
CA ARG A 138 -2.41 -11.87 -11.99
C ARG A 138 -2.94 -12.99 -11.09
N ALA A 139 -2.58 -12.99 -9.81
CA ALA A 139 -3.03 -14.01 -8.86
C ALA A 139 -4.53 -13.87 -8.53
N THR A 140 -5.06 -12.65 -8.44
CA THR A 140 -6.44 -12.40 -7.98
C THR A 140 -7.46 -12.16 -9.09
N SER A 141 -7.00 -11.81 -10.29
CA SER A 141 -7.83 -11.25 -11.38
C SER A 141 -8.65 -10.02 -10.96
N LYS A 142 -8.21 -9.29 -9.92
CA LYS A 142 -8.84 -8.07 -9.41
C LYS A 142 -7.85 -6.90 -9.44
N PRO A 143 -8.32 -5.65 -9.57
CA PRO A 143 -7.44 -4.49 -9.49
C PRO A 143 -6.84 -4.33 -8.09
N VAL A 144 -5.58 -3.89 -8.04
CA VAL A 144 -4.87 -3.57 -6.78
C VAL A 144 -4.74 -2.06 -6.70
N VAL A 145 -5.47 -1.46 -5.76
CA VAL A 145 -5.58 0.01 -5.64
C VAL A 145 -5.01 0.56 -4.32
N GLY A 146 -4.59 -0.31 -3.41
CA GLY A 146 -3.97 0.06 -2.15
C GLY A 146 -2.47 -0.17 -2.15
N TYR A 147 -1.73 0.74 -1.52
CA TYR A 147 -0.30 0.56 -1.26
C TYR A 147 0.04 0.84 0.21
N ARG A 148 0.97 0.05 0.74
CA ARG A 148 1.60 0.33 2.04
C ARG A 148 3.10 0.09 1.93
N VAL A 149 3.92 1.01 2.45
CA VAL A 149 5.35 0.72 2.63
C VAL A 149 5.49 -0.44 3.60
N ALA A 150 6.24 -1.46 3.19
CA ALA A 150 6.25 -2.70 3.93
C ALA A 150 6.92 -2.55 5.32
N ASP A 151 7.81 -1.57 5.52
CA ASP A 151 8.32 -1.16 6.84
C ASP A 151 8.47 0.35 6.94
N ASP A 152 8.50 0.79 8.20
CA ASP A 152 8.66 2.18 8.62
C ASP A 152 7.49 3.07 8.19
N TRP A 153 7.70 4.38 8.25
CA TRP A 153 6.73 5.39 7.87
C TRP A 153 7.37 6.30 6.84
N LEU A 154 6.57 6.77 5.87
CA LEU A 154 7.05 7.80 4.95
C LEU A 154 7.49 9.04 5.73
N THR A 155 8.66 9.53 5.36
CA THR A 155 9.17 10.83 5.80
C THR A 155 8.84 11.90 4.77
N SER A 156 9.23 13.15 5.04
CA SER A 156 9.09 14.23 4.06
C SER A 156 9.97 14.05 2.82
N GLU A 157 11.07 13.29 2.94
CA GLU A 157 11.99 12.98 1.84
C GLU A 157 11.41 11.91 0.89
N ASP A 158 10.42 11.13 1.35
CA ASP A 158 9.80 10.05 0.58
C ASP A 158 8.51 10.47 -0.12
N LEU A 159 8.03 11.71 0.04
CA LEU A 159 6.69 12.11 -0.45
C LEU A 159 6.54 12.05 -1.98
N TRP A 160 7.64 12.04 -2.73
CA TRP A 160 7.64 11.82 -4.17
C TRP A 160 7.08 10.45 -4.57
N THR A 161 7.06 9.46 -3.65
CA THR A 161 6.46 8.15 -3.92
C THR A 161 4.95 8.23 -4.09
N LEU A 162 4.30 9.22 -3.47
CA LEU A 162 2.85 9.42 -3.57
C LEU A 162 2.43 9.74 -5.01
N ASP A 163 3.23 10.53 -5.72
CA ASP A 163 2.96 10.89 -7.11
C ASP A 163 3.06 9.66 -8.01
N ILE A 164 4.07 8.81 -7.79
CA ILE A 164 4.22 7.54 -8.53
C ILE A 164 3.06 6.59 -8.22
N TRP A 165 2.65 6.46 -6.97
CA TRP A 165 1.50 5.62 -6.62
C TRP A 165 0.23 6.10 -7.30
N ALA A 166 -0.01 7.41 -7.33
CA ALA A 166 -1.16 8.01 -8.01
C ALA A 166 -1.11 7.77 -9.53
N ASP A 167 0.05 8.01 -10.17
CA ASP A 167 0.28 7.75 -11.59
C ASP A 167 0.01 6.28 -11.97
N GLU A 168 0.39 5.36 -11.08
CA GLU A 168 0.23 3.91 -11.27
C GLU A 168 -1.14 3.37 -10.83
N GLY A 169 -2.07 4.25 -10.48
CA GLY A 169 -3.47 3.92 -10.21
C GLY A 169 -3.79 3.49 -8.78
N CYS A 170 -2.88 3.68 -7.82
CA CYS A 170 -3.21 3.52 -6.41
C CYS A 170 -4.17 4.63 -5.97
N GLN A 171 -5.24 4.25 -5.27
CA GLN A 171 -6.28 5.15 -4.78
C GLN A 171 -6.05 5.57 -3.32
N TYR A 172 -5.30 4.78 -2.56
CA TYR A 172 -4.97 5.10 -1.17
C TYR A 172 -3.60 4.56 -0.77
N ASP A 173 -3.02 5.18 0.26
CA ASP A 173 -1.83 4.70 0.96
C ASP A 173 -2.11 4.45 2.45
N SER A 174 -1.35 3.55 3.06
CA SER A 174 -1.37 3.29 4.51
C SER A 174 0.04 3.43 5.12
N SER A 175 0.79 4.45 4.68
CA SER A 175 2.24 4.56 4.91
C SER A 175 2.64 5.80 5.73
N ILE A 176 1.70 6.72 5.97
CA ILE A 176 1.97 7.98 6.67
C ILE A 176 1.47 7.90 8.11
N MET A 177 2.37 8.10 9.09
CA MET A 177 1.98 8.27 10.49
C MET A 177 1.44 9.69 10.72
N PRO A 178 0.17 9.87 11.14
CA PRO A 178 -0.43 11.19 11.34
C PRO A 178 0.06 11.89 12.63
N ALA A 179 0.90 11.25 13.44
CA ALA A 179 1.41 11.77 14.71
C ALA A 179 2.85 12.31 14.61
N ARG A 180 3.19 13.31 15.43
CA ARG A 180 4.57 13.79 15.60
C ARG A 180 5.41 12.69 16.26
N SER A 181 6.23 12.01 15.46
CA SER A 181 7.30 11.15 15.93
C SER A 181 8.65 11.89 15.81
N PRO A 182 9.64 11.63 16.68
CA PRO A 182 11.01 12.13 16.48
C PRO A 182 11.60 11.75 15.11
N ARG A 183 11.05 10.72 14.45
CA ARG A 183 11.40 10.28 13.08
C ARG A 183 10.71 11.08 11.97
N THR A 184 9.57 11.71 12.25
CA THR A 184 8.88 12.60 11.29
C THR A 184 9.44 14.02 11.45
N LYS A 185 10.72 14.22 11.10
CA LYS A 185 11.31 15.57 11.10
C LYS A 185 10.75 16.37 9.92
N GLN A 186 10.12 17.50 10.26
CA GLN A 186 9.61 18.56 9.38
C GLN A 186 8.74 18.11 8.20
N ARG A 187 7.42 18.25 8.37
CA ARG A 187 6.52 18.50 7.25
C ARG A 187 6.81 19.91 6.71
N ARG A 188 7.34 20.04 5.50
CA ARG A 188 6.86 21.11 4.61
C ARG A 188 5.39 20.79 4.33
N ARG A 189 4.49 21.77 4.34
CA ARG A 189 3.11 21.45 3.94
C ARG A 189 3.18 21.03 2.47
N TRP A 190 2.34 20.08 2.07
CA TRP A 190 2.20 19.70 0.67
C TRP A 190 1.89 20.92 -0.23
N ARG A 191 1.17 21.92 0.30
CA ARG A 191 0.94 23.24 -0.33
C ARG A 191 2.17 24.16 -0.45
N ASP A 192 3.28 23.81 0.21
CA ASP A 192 4.52 24.59 0.18
C ASP A 192 5.55 23.96 -0.80
N LEU A 193 5.18 22.88 -1.50
CA LEU A 193 6.00 22.24 -2.54
C LEU A 193 5.75 22.82 -3.94
N ASP A 194 4.65 23.55 -4.12
CA ASP A 194 4.36 24.34 -5.32
C ASP A 194 5.13 25.68 -5.25
N GLY A 195 6.45 25.60 -5.33
CA GLY A 195 7.33 26.75 -5.51
C GLY A 195 7.69 26.92 -6.99
N ASN A 196 6.88 27.72 -7.70
CA ASN A 196 7.00 28.21 -9.08
C ASN A 196 6.18 27.47 -10.16
#